data_AF-G0MSX3-F1
#
_entry.id   AF-G0MSX3-F1
#
_cell.length_a   1.000
_cell.length_b   1.000
_cell.length_c   1.000
_cell.angle_alpha   90.00
_cell.angle_beta   90.00
_cell.angle_gamma   90.00
#
_symmetry.space_group_name_H-M   'P 1'
#
loop_
_entity.id
_entity.type
_entity.pdbx_description
1 polymer ?
#
loop_
_entity_poly.entity_id
_entity_poly.type
_entity_poly.pdbx_seq_one_letter_code
_entity_poly.pdbx_strand_id
1 'polypeptide(L)'
;MVSYSIASESCNVCQKVYDNTCQGFGIPNLLQWCPTAAEAGIEYTLGLISSLIPFIPAGSCGTIVTCPLTTTLKIKLFGSEIPAPVFYAWCQESGASAGKWYTGISWLVRFELVSLACKPILSG
;
A
#
# COMPACT_ATOMS: atom_id res chain seq x y z
N MET A 1 -18.23 -23.32 -21.16
CA MET A 1 -18.08 -22.69 -19.83
C MET A 1 -16.63 -22.29 -19.68
N VAL A 2 -16.30 -21.01 -19.85
CA VAL A 2 -14.91 -20.55 -19.64
C VAL A 2 -14.73 -20.49 -18.14
N SER A 3 -14.02 -21.47 -17.58
CA SER A 3 -13.53 -21.42 -16.22
C SER A 3 -12.49 -20.30 -16.16
N TYR A 4 -12.93 -19.05 -16.06
CA TYR A 4 -12.10 -18.02 -15.45
C TYR A 4 -12.00 -18.43 -13.98
N SER A 5 -10.91 -19.12 -13.64
CA SER A 5 -10.44 -19.17 -12.28
C SER A 5 -10.27 -17.72 -11.87
N ILE A 6 -11.26 -17.14 -11.18
CA ILE A 6 -11.04 -16.01 -10.28
C ILE A 6 -10.14 -16.55 -9.16
N ALA A 7 -8.88 -16.83 -9.49
CA ALA A 7 -7.83 -16.63 -8.54
C ALA A 7 -8.01 -15.18 -8.15
N SER A 8 -8.55 -14.91 -6.98
CA SER A 8 -8.12 -13.74 -6.25
C SER A 8 -6.60 -13.80 -6.35
N GLU A 9 -6.00 -13.00 -7.22
CA GLU A 9 -4.55 -12.96 -7.41
C GLU A 9 -3.98 -12.26 -6.19
N SER A 10 -4.07 -12.98 -5.09
CA SER A 10 -3.57 -12.60 -3.79
C SER A 10 -2.06 -12.64 -3.92
N CYS A 11 -1.46 -11.50 -3.62
CA CYS A 11 -0.03 -11.39 -3.45
C CYS A 11 0.38 -12.37 -2.34
N ASN A 12 1.12 -13.41 -2.71
CA ASN A 12 1.47 -14.51 -1.82
C ASN A 12 2.78 -14.23 -1.10
N VAL A 13 3.73 -13.60 -1.79
CA VAL A 13 5.05 -13.28 -1.24
C VAL A 13 5.03 -11.93 -0.52
N CYS A 14 4.32 -10.95 -1.09
CA CYS A 14 4.24 -9.62 -0.54
C CYS A 14 3.31 -9.56 0.68
N GLN A 15 3.91 -9.39 1.86
CA GLN A 15 3.17 -9.13 3.10
C GLN A 15 2.43 -7.79 3.01
N LYS A 16 1.36 -7.60 3.78
CA LYS A 16 0.63 -6.32 3.77
C LYS A 16 1.53 -5.19 4.30
N VAL A 17 1.67 -4.10 3.54
CA VAL A 17 2.49 -2.93 3.92
C VAL A 17 1.71 -1.91 4.76
N TYR A 18 0.38 -2.02 4.77
CA TYR A 18 -0.46 -1.22 5.65
C TYR A 18 -0.14 -1.54 7.11
N ASP A 19 -0.02 -0.52 7.94
CA ASP A 19 0.35 -0.66 9.33
C ASP A 19 -0.73 -1.44 10.11
N ASN A 20 -0.36 -2.64 10.58
CA ASN A 20 -1.27 -3.52 11.32
C ASN A 20 -1.51 -3.04 12.77
N THR A 21 -0.83 -1.98 13.22
CA THR A 21 -1.14 -1.34 14.50
C THR A 21 -2.40 -0.47 14.43
N CYS A 22 -2.94 -0.23 13.23
CA CYS A 22 -4.17 0.51 13.07
C CYS A 22 -5.40 -0.32 13.45
N GLN A 23 -6.05 0.11 14.54
CA GLN A 23 -7.16 -0.61 15.16
C GLN A 23 -8.54 -0.03 14.81
N GLY A 24 -8.60 1.06 14.05
CA GLY A 24 -9.84 1.70 13.62
C GLY A 24 -10.12 3.03 14.32
N PHE A 25 -11.27 3.60 14.00
CA PHE A 25 -11.67 4.91 14.50
C PHE A 25 -11.71 4.97 16.05
N GLY A 26 -11.05 5.98 16.62
CA GLY A 26 -11.09 6.25 18.06
C GLY A 26 -10.11 5.44 18.93
N ILE A 27 -9.30 4.54 18.35
CA ILE A 27 -8.34 3.70 19.09
C ILE A 27 -6.90 4.02 18.67
N PRO A 28 -5.97 4.34 19.58
CA PRO A 28 -6.13 4.36 21.04
C PRO A 28 -6.83 5.62 21.57
N ASN A 29 -6.91 6.69 20.78
CA ASN A 29 -7.62 7.94 21.10
C ASN A 29 -7.93 8.74 19.82
N LEU A 30 -8.75 9.79 19.92
CA LEU A 30 -9.16 10.63 18.78
C LEU A 30 -8.03 11.42 18.10
N LEU A 31 -6.83 11.47 18.69
CA LEU A 31 -5.67 12.17 18.12
C LEU A 31 -4.69 11.22 17.41
N GLN A 32 -4.64 9.96 17.83
CA GLN A 32 -3.67 8.97 17.34
C GLN A 32 -4.33 7.78 16.65
N TRP A 33 -5.65 7.81 16.45
CA TRP A 33 -6.35 6.73 15.76
C TRP A 33 -5.90 6.61 14.31
N CYS A 34 -5.95 5.40 13.77
CA CYS A 34 -5.84 5.20 12.34
C CYS A 34 -6.84 4.14 11.88
N PRO A 35 -7.48 4.34 10.72
CA PRO A 35 -8.41 3.38 10.16
C PRO A 35 -7.66 2.08 9.87
N THR A 36 -8.36 0.96 10.05
CA THR A 36 -7.90 -0.35 9.60
C THR A 36 -7.70 -0.35 8.07
N ALA A 37 -6.94 -1.33 7.57
CA ALA A 37 -6.76 -1.51 6.13
C ALA A 37 -8.11 -1.63 5.38
N ALA A 38 -9.12 -2.25 5.99
CA ALA A 38 -10.45 -2.38 5.38
C ALA A 38 -11.20 -1.04 5.33
N GLU A 39 -11.16 -0.25 6.41
CA GLU A 39 -11.78 1.08 6.46
C GLU A 39 -11.09 2.08 5.52
N ALA A 40 -9.78 1.94 5.32
CA ALA A 40 -9.01 2.72 4.36
C ALA A 40 -9.12 2.20 2.92
N GLY A 41 -9.89 1.14 2.66
CA GLY A 41 -10.09 0.59 1.32
C GLY A 41 -8.80 0.04 0.69
N ILE A 42 -7.90 -0.51 1.50
CA ILE A 42 -6.62 -1.01 1.05
C ILE A 42 -6.79 -2.38 0.42
N GLU A 43 -6.65 -2.43 -0.89
CA GLU A 43 -6.71 -3.66 -1.66
C GLU A 43 -5.36 -3.94 -2.33
N TYR A 44 -4.96 -5.21 -2.29
CA TYR A 44 -3.73 -5.70 -2.89
C TYR A 44 -4.10 -6.57 -4.08
N THR A 45 -3.60 -6.22 -5.25
CA THR A 45 -3.95 -6.89 -6.51
C THR A 45 -2.70 -7.15 -7.32
N LEU A 46 -2.49 -8.41 -7.72
CA LEU A 46 -1.40 -8.78 -8.62
C LEU A 46 -1.59 -8.13 -9.98
N GLY A 47 -0.51 -7.59 -10.55
CA GLY A 47 -0.50 -7.06 -11.92
C GLY A 47 -1.23 -5.71 -12.12
N LEU A 48 -1.95 -5.21 -11.11
CA LEU A 48 -2.69 -3.94 -11.18
C LEU A 48 -1.76 -2.77 -11.53
N ILE A 49 -0.64 -2.66 -10.82
CA ILE A 49 0.28 -1.54 -11.00
C ILE A 49 1.08 -1.67 -12.30
N SER A 50 1.42 -2.87 -12.75
CA SER A 50 2.09 -3.05 -14.05
C SER A 50 1.21 -2.63 -15.24
N SER A 51 -0.12 -2.66 -15.10
CA SER A 51 -1.04 -2.13 -16.12
C SER A 51 -1.08 -0.60 -16.14
N LEU A 52 -0.78 0.07 -15.03
CA LEU A 52 -0.78 1.53 -14.91
C LEU A 52 0.59 2.14 -15.21
N ILE A 53 1.66 1.43 -14.84
CA ILE A 53 3.04 1.88 -14.94
C ILE A 53 3.85 0.77 -15.65
N PRO A 54 4.09 0.90 -16.96
CA PRO A 54 4.71 -0.17 -17.76
C PRO A 54 6.17 -0.45 -17.40
N PHE A 55 6.82 0.43 -16.63
CA PHE A 55 8.21 0.27 -16.18
C PHE A 55 8.35 -0.51 -14.86
N ILE A 56 7.24 -1.01 -14.31
CA ILE A 56 7.21 -1.88 -13.14
C ILE A 56 7.19 -3.33 -13.62
N PRO A 57 7.98 -4.23 -13.03
CA PRO A 57 8.05 -5.62 -13.45
C PRO A 57 6.68 -6.30 -13.45
N ALA A 58 6.39 -7.03 -14.52
CA ALA A 58 5.16 -7.79 -14.68
C ALA A 58 5.01 -8.82 -13.54
N GLY A 59 3.78 -9.00 -13.06
CA GLY A 59 3.51 -9.87 -11.91
C GLY A 59 3.93 -9.25 -10.56
N SER A 60 4.10 -7.93 -10.49
CA SER A 60 4.22 -7.24 -9.20
C SER A 60 2.85 -7.09 -8.56
N CYS A 61 2.77 -7.36 -7.26
CA CYS A 61 1.66 -6.96 -6.44
C CYS A 61 1.56 -5.44 -6.41
N GLY A 62 0.35 -4.92 -6.53
CA GLY A 62 0.08 -3.50 -6.52
C GLY A 62 -0.99 -3.16 -5.50
N THR A 63 -0.89 -1.97 -4.91
CA THR A 63 -1.99 -1.37 -4.16
C THR A 63 -2.04 0.13 -4.46
N ILE A 64 -3.26 0.66 -4.52
CA ILE A 64 -3.51 2.10 -4.62
C ILE A 64 -4.12 2.51 -3.30
N VAL A 65 -3.46 3.44 -2.61
CA VAL A 65 -3.89 3.92 -1.32
C VAL A 65 -4.45 5.32 -1.46
N THR A 66 -5.74 5.43 -1.15
CA THR A 66 -6.46 6.69 -1.07
C THR A 66 -7.12 6.77 0.29
N CYS A 67 -6.57 7.60 1.17
CA CYS A 67 -7.10 7.75 2.51
C CYS A 67 -8.43 8.53 2.50
N PRO A 68 -9.36 8.21 3.41
CA PRO A 68 -10.61 8.97 3.56
C PRO A 68 -10.34 10.43 3.95
N LEU A 69 -11.27 11.34 3.61
CA LEU A 69 -11.13 12.81 3.69
C LEU A 69 -10.68 13.36 5.05
N THR A 70 -10.93 12.64 6.14
CA THR A 70 -10.55 13.03 7.52
C THR A 70 -9.15 12.56 7.91
N THR A 71 -8.45 11.88 7.01
CA THR A 71 -7.13 11.29 7.23
C THR A 71 -6.17 11.61 6.09
N THR A 72 -4.88 11.70 6.40
CA THR A 72 -3.79 11.85 5.44
C THR A 72 -2.95 10.59 5.44
N LEU A 73 -2.54 10.15 4.25
CA LEU A 73 -1.62 9.03 4.12
C LEU A 73 -0.24 9.43 4.64
N LYS A 74 0.28 8.61 5.55
CA LYS A 74 1.64 8.68 6.08
C LYS A 74 2.37 7.44 5.61
N ILE A 75 3.46 7.65 4.89
CA ILE A 75 4.33 6.58 4.40
C ILE A 75 5.66 6.64 5.14
N LYS A 76 6.23 5.48 5.42
CA LYS A 76 7.54 5.36 6.06
C LYS A 76 8.57 4.95 5.02
N LEU A 77 9.40 5.91 4.61
CA LEU A 77 10.51 5.71 3.67
C LEU A 77 11.82 5.89 4.42
N PHE A 78 12.73 4.92 4.30
CA PHE A 78 14.06 4.96 4.97
C PHE A 78 14.00 5.27 6.48
N GLY A 79 12.92 4.87 7.15
CA GLY A 79 12.70 5.12 8.58
C GLY A 79 12.07 6.48 8.92
N SER A 80 11.92 7.39 7.95
CA SER A 80 11.23 8.67 8.12
C SER A 80 9.77 8.58 7.66
N GLU A 81 8.87 9.18 8.42
CA GLU A 81 7.44 9.25 8.09
C GLU A 81 7.13 10.55 7.35
N ILE A 82 6.63 10.47 6.12
CA ILE A 82 6.27 11.63 5.30
C ILE A 82 4.81 11.57 4.87
N PRO A 83 4.11 12.72 4.78
CA PRO A 83 2.76 12.76 4.22
C PRO A 83 2.79 12.59 2.68
N ALA A 84 1.83 11.83 2.15
CA ALA A 84 1.62 11.67 0.72
C ALA A 84 0.11 11.83 0.40
N PRO A 85 -0.29 12.44 -0.74
CA PRO A 85 -1.71 12.66 -1.05
C PRO A 85 -2.40 11.42 -1.64
N VAL A 86 -1.85 10.87 -2.72
CA VAL A 86 -2.29 9.62 -3.36
C VAL A 86 -1.04 8.82 -3.66
N PHE A 87 -1.06 7.53 -3.31
CA PHE A 87 0.16 6.74 -3.35
C PHE A 87 -0.11 5.35 -3.91
N TYR A 88 0.66 5.00 -4.92
CA TYR A 88 0.75 3.64 -5.38
C TYR A 88 1.98 3.01 -4.73
N ALA A 89 1.79 1.80 -4.23
CA ALA A 89 2.86 0.95 -3.76
C ALA A 89 2.83 -0.34 -4.57
N TRP A 90 4.00 -0.90 -4.81
CA TRP A 90 4.14 -2.16 -5.51
C TRP A 90 5.20 -3.02 -4.85
N CYS A 91 5.02 -4.33 -4.94
CA CYS A 91 5.94 -5.30 -4.39
C CYS A 91 6.14 -6.42 -5.39
N GLN A 92 7.40 -6.88 -5.54
CA GLN A 92 7.70 -7.97 -6.45
C GLN A 92 7.29 -9.30 -5.79
N GLU A 93 6.56 -10.14 -6.52
CA GLU A 93 6.27 -11.50 -6.08
C GLU A 93 7.42 -12.47 -6.37
N SER A 94 8.40 -12.06 -7.20
CA SER A 94 9.50 -12.92 -7.64
C SER A 94 10.76 -12.13 -7.93
N GLY A 95 11.92 -12.78 -7.83
CA GLY A 95 13.23 -12.18 -8.05
C GLY A 95 13.96 -11.77 -6.77
N ALA A 96 15.09 -11.07 -6.92
CA ALA A 96 15.97 -10.72 -5.80
C ALA A 96 15.37 -9.69 -4.81
N SER A 97 14.31 -8.99 -5.22
CA SER A 97 13.59 -8.01 -4.39
C SER A 97 12.19 -8.50 -4.02
N ALA A 98 11.93 -9.81 -4.08
CA ALA A 98 10.64 -10.38 -3.76
C ALA A 98 10.26 -10.13 -2.29
N GLY A 99 8.99 -9.78 -2.06
CA GLY A 99 8.45 -9.53 -0.70
C GLY A 99 8.75 -8.14 -0.14
N LYS A 100 9.45 -7.28 -0.88
CA LYS A 100 9.72 -5.88 -0.49
C LYS A 100 8.78 -4.91 -1.21
N TRP A 101 8.25 -3.96 -0.45
CA TRP A 101 7.42 -2.90 -0.97
C TRP A 101 8.25 -1.71 -1.43
N TYR A 102 7.82 -1.14 -2.54
CA TYR A 102 8.42 0.00 -3.18
C TYR A 102 7.36 1.01 -3.58
N THR A 103 7.78 2.26 -3.64
CA THR A 103 7.08 3.33 -4.35
C THR A 103 7.96 3.87 -5.46
N GLY A 104 7.36 4.52 -6.45
CA GLY A 104 8.07 5.17 -7.55
C GLY A 104 7.69 4.62 -8.92
N ILE A 105 8.04 5.37 -9.95
CA ILE A 105 7.54 5.20 -11.32
C ILE A 105 8.23 4.10 -12.12
N SER A 106 9.29 3.48 -11.60
CA SER A 106 10.03 2.44 -12.30
C SER A 106 10.86 1.59 -11.35
N TRP A 107 11.39 0.46 -11.85
CA TRP A 107 12.36 -0.36 -11.12
C TRP A 107 13.71 0.34 -10.84
N LEU A 108 14.04 1.42 -11.56
CA LEU A 108 15.26 2.22 -11.35
C LEU A 108 15.03 3.38 -10.38
N VAL A 109 13.88 4.04 -10.49
CA VAL A 109 13.48 5.16 -9.63
C VAL A 109 12.44 4.66 -8.65
N ARG A 110 12.91 3.90 -7.66
CA ARG A 110 12.09 3.35 -6.59
C ARG A 110 12.67 3.65 -5.21
N PHE A 111 11.78 3.80 -4.24
CA PHE A 111 12.11 3.96 -2.84
C PHE A 111 11.48 2.83 -2.04
N GLU A 112 12.25 2.20 -1.15
CA GLU A 112 11.76 1.12 -0.30
C GLU A 112 10.75 1.69 0.71
N LEU A 113 9.56 1.07 0.72
CA LEU A 113 8.45 1.43 1.58
C LEU A 113 8.38 0.45 2.74
N VAL A 114 8.55 0.95 3.95
CA VAL A 114 8.59 0.13 5.16
C VAL A 114 7.17 -0.12 5.68
N SER A 115 6.37 0.94 5.75
CA SER A 115 4.97 0.87 6.14
C SER A 115 4.21 2.06 5.59
N LEU A 116 2.89 1.93 5.53
CA LEU A 116 1.99 3.03 5.22
C LEU A 116 0.76 2.96 6.10
N ALA A 117 0.21 4.11 6.48
CA ALA A 117 -1.00 4.19 7.27
C ALA A 117 -1.74 5.49 6.97
N CYS A 118 -3.06 5.45 6.95
CA CYS A 118 -3.85 6.68 7.02
C CYS A 118 -3.83 7.17 8.46
N LYS A 119 -3.55 8.44 8.71
CA LYS A 119 -3.58 9.04 10.06
C LYS A 119 -4.50 10.26 10.07
N PRO A 120 -5.10 10.64 11.21
CA PRO A 120 -6.07 11.71 11.24
C PRO A 120 -5.40 13.05 10.90
N ILE A 121 -6.13 13.90 10.18
CA ILE A 121 -5.71 15.27 9.99
C ILE A 121 -6.04 16.03 11.26
N LEU A 122 -5.04 16.24 12.10
CA LEU A 122 -5.17 17.11 13.27
C LEU A 122 -5.13 18.56 12.77
N SER A 123 -6.30 19.10 12.44
CA SER A 123 -6.46 20.54 12.27
C SER A 123 -6.37 21.14 13.67
N GLY A 124 -5.22 21.74 13.98
CA GLY A 124 -5.05 22.59 15.15
C GLY A 124 -5.87 23.87 15.02
#